data_AF-A0A830EHB3-F1
#
_entry.id   AF-A0A830EHB3-F1
#
_cell.length_a   1.000
_cell.length_b   1.000
_cell.length_c   1.000
_cell.angle_alpha   90.00
_cell.angle_beta   90.00
_cell.angle_gamma   90.00
#
_symmetry.space_group_name_H-M   'P 1'
#
loop_
_entity.id
_entity.type
_entity.pdbx_description
1 polymer ?
#
loop_
_entity_poly.entity_id
_entity_poly.type
_entity_poly.pdbx_seq_one_letter_code
_entity_poly.pdbx_strand_id
1 'polypeptide(L)'
;MPTGRATRAITGLFDAVFRPSRFVRAPNAATRTSIRSTLRRLRGLSVVFVVNVVLYATPLTLSGFGVAVESDAPAWFVPIGRSVLGNPDTAWWLLAGIAQNSVFITAISGLTLLTYHAALIVTRSSEGFLLTLHTVVYSVSAYLAGIFTVLVFLSRAGPFATARELVINVQVRFIAVMYDVFGVPPSQRVFTLGDPVPASRLSPSETTILAVLGVLVLYFAYSMYLGARLNHGAGVTSAALSLLAVGLSPVLYVAALLVYSTGGLML
;
A
#
# COMPACT_ATOMS: atom_id res chain seq x y z
N MET A 1 -0.18 -17.24 -28.25
CA MET A 1 -1.16 -16.14 -28.14
C MET A 1 -0.80 -15.13 -27.03
N PRO A 2 0.24 -14.29 -27.21
CA PRO A 2 0.67 -13.29 -26.20
C PRO A 2 -0.06 -11.94 -26.33
N THR A 3 -0.51 -11.60 -27.53
CA THR A 3 -1.11 -10.29 -27.89
C THR A 3 -2.34 -9.96 -27.06
N GLY A 4 -3.25 -10.92 -26.85
CA GLY A 4 -4.48 -10.69 -26.08
C GLY A 4 -4.30 -10.46 -24.58
N ARG A 5 -3.12 -10.72 -23.98
CA ARG A 5 -2.83 -10.39 -22.57
C ARG A 5 -2.24 -8.99 -22.43
N ALA A 6 -1.29 -8.64 -23.31
CA ALA A 6 -0.70 -7.30 -23.36
C ALA A 6 -1.75 -6.22 -23.64
N THR A 7 -2.65 -6.44 -24.61
CA THR A 7 -3.74 -5.51 -24.91
C THR A 7 -4.64 -5.30 -23.69
N ARG A 8 -4.99 -6.36 -22.95
CA ARG A 8 -5.82 -6.23 -21.73
C ARG A 8 -5.13 -5.47 -20.61
N ALA A 9 -3.82 -5.65 -20.43
CA ALA A 9 -3.05 -4.89 -19.45
C ALA A 9 -3.01 -3.39 -19.81
N ILE A 10 -2.78 -3.06 -21.08
CA ILE A 10 -2.77 -1.69 -21.59
C ILE A 10 -4.15 -1.04 -21.45
N THR A 11 -5.23 -1.74 -21.84
CA THR A 11 -6.59 -1.24 -21.64
C THR A 11 -6.90 -1.05 -20.16
N GLY A 12 -6.45 -1.97 -19.29
CA GLY A 12 -6.61 -1.82 -17.84
C GLY A 12 -5.90 -0.59 -17.28
N LEU A 13 -4.68 -0.31 -17.72
CA LEU A 13 -3.94 0.89 -17.33
C LEU A 13 -4.63 2.17 -17.85
N PHE A 14 -5.06 2.16 -19.11
CA PHE A 14 -5.81 3.26 -19.70
C PHE A 14 -7.11 3.52 -18.93
N ASP A 15 -7.87 2.47 -18.60
CA ASP A 15 -9.09 2.60 -17.83
C ASP A 15 -8.79 3.06 -16.40
N ALA A 16 -7.69 2.65 -15.77
CA ALA A 16 -7.31 3.17 -14.46
C ALA A 16 -7.13 4.70 -14.48
N VAL A 17 -6.45 5.23 -15.50
CA VAL A 17 -6.16 6.67 -15.58
C VAL A 17 -7.35 7.49 -16.09
N PHE A 18 -7.97 7.07 -17.18
CA PHE A 18 -8.94 7.87 -17.92
C PHE A 18 -10.40 7.45 -17.69
N ARG A 19 -10.64 6.23 -17.20
CA ARG A 19 -11.99 5.68 -16.98
C ARG A 19 -12.08 4.87 -15.68
N PRO A 20 -11.71 5.44 -14.53
CA PRO A 20 -11.58 4.69 -13.26
C PRO A 20 -12.88 3.98 -12.85
N SER A 21 -14.03 4.49 -13.26
CA SER A 21 -15.33 3.84 -13.06
C SER A 21 -15.46 2.49 -13.77
N ARG A 22 -14.82 2.29 -14.93
CA ARG A 22 -14.78 1.00 -15.64
C ARG A 22 -13.76 0.06 -15.04
N PHE A 23 -12.65 0.61 -14.55
CA PHE A 23 -11.57 -0.15 -13.93
C PHE A 23 -12.00 -0.79 -12.60
N VAL A 24 -12.71 -0.03 -11.75
CA VAL A 24 -13.09 -0.46 -10.40
C VAL A 24 -14.36 -1.32 -10.38
N ARG A 25 -15.22 -1.19 -11.40
CA ARG A 25 -16.50 -1.86 -11.42
C ARG A 25 -16.34 -3.37 -11.60
N ALA A 26 -16.82 -4.13 -10.61
CA ALA A 26 -16.81 -5.58 -10.67
C ALA A 26 -17.76 -6.09 -11.79
N PRO A 27 -17.30 -6.96 -12.70
CA PRO A 27 -18.16 -7.53 -13.74
C PRO A 27 -19.31 -8.34 -13.12
N ASN A 28 -20.55 -7.94 -13.42
CA ASN A 28 -21.84 -8.52 -13.00
C ASN A 28 -21.76 -9.30 -11.68
N ALA A 29 -21.75 -8.58 -10.57
CA ALA A 29 -21.87 -9.12 -9.22
C ALA A 29 -23.33 -9.36 -8.78
N ALA A 30 -24.31 -8.94 -9.60
CA ALA A 30 -25.73 -8.98 -9.29
C ALA A 30 -26.43 -10.32 -9.59
N THR A 31 -25.69 -11.39 -9.94
CA THR A 31 -26.30 -12.67 -10.33
C THR A 31 -25.81 -13.77 -9.42
N ARG A 32 -26.74 -14.52 -8.79
CA ARG A 32 -26.50 -15.70 -7.93
C ARG A 32 -25.28 -16.50 -8.38
N THR A 33 -24.12 -16.21 -7.79
CA THR A 33 -22.86 -16.85 -8.14
C THR A 33 -22.78 -18.19 -7.43
N SER A 34 -22.60 -19.28 -8.18
CA SER A 34 -22.29 -20.59 -7.59
C SER A 34 -20.99 -20.51 -6.77
N ILE A 35 -20.88 -21.30 -5.70
CA ILE A 35 -19.68 -21.36 -4.82
C ILE A 35 -18.40 -21.51 -5.66
N ARG A 36 -18.44 -22.32 -6.72
CA ARG A 36 -17.32 -22.53 -7.64
C ARG A 36 -16.88 -21.25 -8.36
N SER A 37 -17.83 -20.39 -8.75
CA SER A 37 -17.53 -19.12 -9.40
C SER A 37 -16.94 -18.09 -8.41
N THR A 38 -17.42 -18.09 -7.16
CA THR A 38 -16.85 -17.30 -6.06
C THR A 38 -15.41 -17.70 -5.77
N LEU A 39 -15.14 -19.00 -5.59
CA LEU A 39 -13.79 -19.53 -5.35
C LEU A 39 -12.84 -19.19 -6.50
N ARG A 40 -13.30 -19.26 -7.74
CA ARG A 40 -12.49 -18.90 -8.91
C ARG A 40 -12.14 -17.40 -8.91
N ARG A 41 -13.11 -16.53 -8.60
CA ARG A 41 -12.87 -15.07 -8.48
C ARG A 41 -11.91 -14.76 -7.34
N LEU A 42 -12.09 -15.39 -6.18
CA LEU A 42 -11.20 -15.23 -5.03
C LEU A 42 -9.78 -15.66 -5.38
N ARG A 43 -9.58 -16.85 -5.97
CA ARG A 43 -8.27 -17.29 -6.45
C ARG A 43 -7.65 -16.29 -7.44
N GLY A 44 -8.43 -15.78 -8.38
CA GLY A 44 -7.97 -14.78 -9.35
C GLY A 44 -7.48 -13.49 -8.68
N LEU A 45 -8.26 -12.97 -7.72
CA LEU A 45 -7.89 -11.78 -6.95
C LEU A 45 -6.67 -12.02 -6.06
N SER A 46 -6.57 -13.18 -5.41
CA SER A 46 -5.41 -13.55 -4.61
C SER A 46 -4.14 -13.64 -5.44
N VAL A 47 -4.20 -14.19 -6.67
CA VAL A 47 -3.04 -14.22 -7.57
C VAL A 47 -2.62 -12.81 -7.97
N VAL A 48 -3.57 -11.95 -8.35
CA VAL A 48 -3.27 -10.55 -8.70
C VAL A 48 -2.63 -9.84 -7.51
N PHE A 49 -3.19 -10.02 -6.32
CA PHE A 49 -2.66 -9.44 -5.08
C PHE A 49 -1.22 -9.90 -4.80
N VAL A 50 -0.96 -11.21 -4.80
CA VAL A 50 0.39 -11.76 -4.53
C VAL A 50 1.41 -11.26 -5.55
N VAL A 51 1.05 -11.25 -6.85
CA VAL A 51 1.92 -10.72 -7.89
C VAL A 51 2.27 -9.25 -7.63
N ASN A 52 1.28 -8.43 -7.28
CA ASN A 52 1.50 -7.02 -6.99
C ASN A 52 2.33 -6.80 -5.72
N VAL A 53 2.10 -7.59 -4.67
CA VAL A 53 2.92 -7.56 -3.44
C VAL A 53 4.39 -7.79 -3.79
N VAL A 54 4.71 -8.81 -4.58
CA VAL A 54 6.09 -9.10 -5.01
C VAL A 54 6.63 -7.96 -5.86
N LEU A 55 5.86 -7.49 -6.86
CA LEU A 55 6.26 -6.39 -7.74
C LEU A 55 6.54 -5.07 -7.02
N TYR A 56 5.92 -4.84 -5.84
CA TYR A 56 6.18 -3.65 -5.03
C TYR A 56 7.27 -3.87 -3.99
N ALA A 57 7.34 -5.05 -3.39
CA ALA A 57 8.35 -5.38 -2.41
C ALA A 57 9.76 -5.35 -3.01
N THR A 58 9.93 -5.87 -4.23
CA THR A 58 11.23 -5.91 -4.91
C THR A 58 11.89 -4.53 -5.09
N PRO A 59 11.25 -3.53 -5.73
CA PRO A 59 11.88 -2.21 -5.89
C PRO A 59 12.08 -1.49 -4.56
N LEU A 60 11.23 -1.71 -3.55
CA LEU A 60 11.45 -1.17 -2.20
C LEU A 60 12.71 -1.76 -1.57
N THR A 61 12.87 -3.09 -1.62
CA THR A 61 14.05 -3.79 -1.09
C THR A 61 15.32 -3.35 -1.80
N LEU A 62 15.31 -3.30 -3.12
CA LEU A 62 16.46 -2.84 -3.89
C LEU A 62 16.84 -1.39 -3.55
N SER A 63 15.90 -0.60 -3.01
CA SER A 63 16.11 0.80 -2.63
C SER A 63 16.56 0.96 -1.17
N GLY A 64 16.83 -0.15 -0.48
CA GLY A 64 17.26 -0.16 0.92
C GLY A 64 16.13 -0.10 1.93
N PHE A 65 14.85 -0.13 1.52
CA PHE A 65 13.74 -0.18 2.46
C PHE A 65 13.54 -1.61 2.99
N GLY A 66 13.36 -1.75 4.30
CA GLY A 66 13.03 -3.04 4.92
C GLY A 66 14.15 -4.09 4.91
N VAL A 67 15.40 -3.69 4.70
CA VAL A 67 16.58 -4.57 4.89
C VAL A 67 17.03 -4.40 6.34
N ALA A 68 16.37 -5.10 7.27
CA ALA A 68 16.59 -4.89 8.70
C ALA A 68 17.71 -5.75 9.30
N VAL A 69 18.30 -6.69 8.55
CA VAL A 69 19.33 -7.56 9.11
C VAL A 69 20.39 -7.90 8.06
N GLU A 70 21.58 -7.31 8.22
CA GLU A 70 22.81 -7.85 7.66
C GLU A 70 23.20 -9.10 8.48
N SER A 71 22.43 -10.18 8.33
CA SER A 71 22.73 -11.48 8.93
C SER A 71 23.35 -12.41 7.92
N ASP A 72 24.25 -13.28 8.38
CA ASP A 72 24.79 -14.35 7.57
C ASP A 72 23.66 -15.21 6.99
N ALA A 73 23.82 -15.62 5.73
CA ALA A 73 22.91 -16.56 5.11
C ALA A 73 22.88 -17.86 5.92
N PRO A 74 21.70 -18.40 6.22
CA PRO A 74 21.61 -19.66 6.95
C PRO A 74 22.26 -20.78 6.12
N ALA A 75 22.90 -21.74 6.80
CA ALA A 75 23.75 -22.76 6.16
C ALA A 75 23.05 -23.54 5.02
N TRP A 76 21.73 -23.76 5.14
CA TRP A 76 20.93 -24.42 4.10
C TRP A 76 20.79 -23.60 2.81
N PHE A 77 20.90 -22.27 2.90
CA PHE A 77 20.73 -21.34 1.79
C PHE A 77 22.04 -21.06 1.04
N VAL A 78 23.19 -21.27 1.69
CA VAL A 78 24.52 -21.00 1.10
C VAL A 78 24.72 -21.67 -0.28
N PRO A 79 24.39 -22.95 -0.50
CA PRO A 79 24.53 -23.58 -1.81
C PRO A 79 23.64 -22.92 -2.88
N ILE A 80 22.43 -22.52 -2.49
CA ILE A 80 21.45 -21.87 -3.38
C ILE A 80 21.95 -20.47 -3.76
N GLY A 81 22.28 -19.65 -2.76
CA GLY A 81 22.74 -18.29 -2.95
C GLY A 81 24.00 -18.18 -3.82
N ARG A 82 24.95 -19.10 -3.65
CA ARG A 82 26.13 -19.22 -4.52
C ARG A 82 25.77 -19.48 -5.98
N SER A 83 24.79 -20.33 -6.25
CA SER A 83 24.38 -20.67 -7.62
C SER A 83 23.59 -19.56 -8.34
N VAL A 84 22.87 -18.72 -7.61
CA VAL A 84 21.97 -17.71 -8.20
C VAL A 84 22.64 -16.34 -8.33
N LEU A 85 23.32 -15.86 -7.28
CA LEU A 85 23.87 -14.50 -7.21
C LEU A 85 25.36 -14.45 -6.84
N GLY A 86 26.02 -15.61 -6.70
CA GLY A 86 27.45 -15.72 -6.37
C GLY A 86 27.76 -15.44 -4.89
N ASN A 87 27.15 -14.42 -4.29
CA ASN A 87 27.25 -14.12 -2.87
C ASN A 87 25.98 -14.58 -2.11
N PRO A 88 26.08 -15.58 -1.22
CA PRO A 88 24.92 -16.12 -0.51
C PRO A 88 24.29 -15.13 0.47
N ASP A 89 25.07 -14.26 1.11
CA ASP A 89 24.59 -13.29 2.09
C ASP A 89 23.82 -12.17 1.38
N THR A 90 24.35 -11.66 0.27
CA THR A 90 23.63 -10.67 -0.56
C THR A 90 22.32 -11.22 -1.10
N ALA A 91 22.31 -12.47 -1.54
CA ALA A 91 21.09 -13.14 -1.99
C ALA A 91 20.07 -13.29 -0.85
N TRP A 92 20.55 -13.62 0.34
CA TRP A 92 19.72 -13.75 1.53
C TRP A 92 19.11 -12.41 1.93
N TRP A 93 19.91 -11.34 2.02
CA TRP A 93 19.42 -9.99 2.35
C TRP A 93 18.36 -9.51 1.36
N LEU A 94 18.54 -9.79 0.06
CA LEU A 94 17.54 -9.46 -0.95
C LEU A 94 16.23 -10.21 -0.71
N LEU A 95 16.27 -11.53 -0.50
CA LEU A 95 15.05 -12.32 -0.30
C LEU A 95 14.37 -12.02 1.04
N ALA A 96 15.14 -11.86 2.11
CA ALA A 96 14.65 -11.47 3.43
C ALA A 96 14.00 -10.08 3.39
N GLY A 97 14.64 -9.12 2.72
CA GLY A 97 14.07 -7.79 2.50
C GLY A 97 12.79 -7.82 1.68
N ILE A 98 12.74 -8.62 0.61
CA ILE A 98 11.51 -8.81 -0.19
C ILE A 98 10.41 -9.40 0.68
N ALA A 99 10.72 -10.42 1.50
CA ALA A 99 9.76 -11.03 2.40
C ALA A 99 9.24 -10.04 3.44
N GLN A 100 10.11 -9.27 4.08
CA GLN A 100 9.75 -8.25 5.06
C GLN A 100 8.85 -7.16 4.47
N ASN A 101 9.23 -6.60 3.31
CA ASN A 101 8.39 -5.64 2.60
C ASN A 101 7.05 -6.25 2.17
N SER A 102 7.05 -7.52 1.74
CA SER A 102 5.82 -8.23 1.36
C SER A 102 4.86 -8.39 2.54
N VAL A 103 5.38 -8.73 3.72
CA VAL A 103 4.59 -8.80 4.96
C VAL A 103 4.01 -7.43 5.29
N PHE A 104 4.82 -6.37 5.22
CA PHE A 104 4.35 -5.01 5.49
C PHE A 104 3.23 -4.60 4.52
N ILE A 105 3.44 -4.76 3.21
CA ILE A 105 2.43 -4.45 2.17
C ILE A 105 1.16 -5.29 2.40
N THR A 106 1.31 -6.55 2.79
CA THR A 106 0.17 -7.43 3.09
C THR A 106 -0.60 -6.95 4.30
N ALA A 107 0.08 -6.57 5.38
CA ALA A 107 -0.54 -6.05 6.59
C ALA A 107 -1.33 -4.77 6.32
N ILE A 108 -0.73 -3.77 5.65
CA ILE A 108 -1.43 -2.51 5.32
C ILE A 108 -2.59 -2.72 4.34
N SER A 109 -2.46 -3.66 3.39
CA SER A 109 -3.54 -4.00 2.45
C SER A 109 -4.69 -4.71 3.16
N GLY A 110 -4.37 -5.62 4.09
CA GLY A 110 -5.35 -6.28 4.95
C GLY A 110 -6.08 -5.27 5.83
N LEU A 111 -5.36 -4.35 6.45
CA LEU A 111 -5.97 -3.29 7.26
C LEU A 111 -6.86 -2.36 6.42
N THR A 112 -6.41 -1.99 5.22
CA THR A 112 -7.22 -1.23 4.25
C THR A 112 -8.50 -1.99 3.90
N LEU A 113 -8.39 -3.28 3.61
CA LEU A 113 -9.53 -4.14 3.29
C LEU A 113 -10.53 -4.22 4.45
N LEU A 114 -10.03 -4.46 5.66
CA LEU A 114 -10.86 -4.61 6.86
C LEU A 114 -11.55 -3.29 7.23
N THR A 115 -10.81 -2.18 7.28
CA THR A 115 -11.36 -0.86 7.62
C THR A 115 -12.40 -0.41 6.60
N TYR A 116 -12.10 -0.59 5.31
CA TYR A 116 -13.04 -0.29 4.23
C TYR A 116 -14.31 -1.14 4.30
N HIS A 117 -14.17 -2.46 4.49
CA HIS A 117 -15.31 -3.36 4.59
C HIS A 117 -16.16 -3.09 5.84
N ALA A 118 -15.51 -2.90 6.98
CA ALA A 118 -16.18 -2.59 8.24
C ALA A 118 -16.98 -1.29 8.12
N ALA A 119 -16.43 -0.25 7.49
CA ALA A 119 -17.16 0.99 7.24
C ALA A 119 -18.38 0.77 6.36
N LEU A 120 -18.29 -0.05 5.30
CA LEU A 120 -19.43 -0.40 4.46
C LEU A 120 -20.50 -1.22 5.21
N ILE A 121 -20.09 -2.09 6.14
CA ILE A 121 -21.01 -2.83 7.01
C ILE A 121 -21.73 -1.87 7.98
N VAL A 122 -20.99 -1.01 8.66
CA VAL A 122 -21.53 -0.06 9.65
C VAL A 122 -22.51 0.91 9.00
N THR A 123 -22.20 1.38 7.79
CA THR A 123 -23.08 2.23 6.98
C THR A 123 -24.18 1.46 6.24
N ARG A 124 -24.30 0.14 6.49
CA ARG A 124 -25.29 -0.77 5.87
C ARG A 124 -25.32 -0.70 4.34
N SER A 125 -24.17 -0.41 3.73
CA SER A 125 -24.00 -0.32 2.29
C SER A 125 -23.22 -1.53 1.73
N SER A 126 -22.90 -2.52 2.55
CA SER A 126 -22.14 -3.69 2.09
C SER A 126 -23.02 -4.63 1.26
N GLU A 127 -22.50 -5.05 0.11
CA GLU A 127 -23.12 -5.99 -0.84
C GLU A 127 -22.30 -7.29 -0.91
N GLY A 128 -21.43 -7.50 0.09
CA GLY A 128 -20.59 -8.69 0.24
C GLY A 128 -19.09 -8.42 0.12
N PHE A 129 -18.34 -9.25 0.83
CA PHE A 129 -16.89 -9.14 0.97
C PHE A 129 -16.12 -9.26 -0.35
N LEU A 130 -16.59 -10.07 -1.30
CA LEU A 130 -15.89 -10.27 -2.57
C LEU A 130 -15.79 -8.97 -3.39
N LEU A 131 -16.80 -8.10 -3.31
CA LEU A 131 -16.84 -6.80 -3.98
C LEU A 131 -15.86 -5.81 -3.34
N THR A 132 -15.75 -5.86 -2.02
CA THR A 132 -14.75 -5.11 -1.26
C THR A 132 -13.34 -5.59 -1.62
N LEU A 133 -13.10 -6.91 -1.62
CA LEU A 133 -11.82 -7.48 -2.02
C LEU A 133 -11.44 -7.09 -3.46
N HIS A 134 -12.39 -7.14 -4.40
CA HIS A 134 -12.16 -6.70 -5.77
C HIS A 134 -11.75 -5.22 -5.82
N THR A 135 -12.51 -4.35 -5.16
CA THR A 135 -12.26 -2.90 -5.11
C THR A 135 -10.85 -2.61 -4.58
N VAL A 136 -10.50 -3.22 -3.45
CA VAL A 136 -9.22 -2.99 -2.76
C VAL A 136 -8.07 -3.53 -3.60
N VAL A 137 -8.15 -4.79 -4.07
CA VAL A 137 -7.07 -5.38 -4.88
C VAL A 137 -6.81 -4.52 -6.10
N TYR A 138 -7.82 -4.13 -6.88
CA TYR A 138 -7.60 -3.34 -8.09
C TYR A 138 -7.11 -1.91 -7.81
N SER A 139 -7.67 -1.24 -6.79
CA SER A 139 -7.23 0.12 -6.41
C SER A 139 -5.80 0.14 -5.88
N VAL A 140 -5.46 -0.82 -5.02
CA VAL A 140 -4.08 -1.03 -4.54
C VAL A 140 -3.16 -1.37 -5.71
N SER A 141 -3.61 -2.22 -6.64
CA SER A 141 -2.78 -2.68 -7.76
C SER A 141 -2.34 -1.57 -8.74
N ALA A 142 -3.18 -0.57 -8.98
CA ALA A 142 -2.85 0.48 -9.93
C ALA A 142 -2.16 1.66 -9.24
N TYR A 143 -2.77 2.19 -8.17
CA TYR A 143 -2.34 3.46 -7.61
C TYR A 143 -1.22 3.30 -6.59
N LEU A 144 -1.21 2.21 -5.81
CA LEU A 144 -0.10 1.96 -4.89
C LEU A 144 1.18 1.64 -5.66
N ALA A 145 1.09 1.00 -6.83
CA ALA A 145 2.22 0.84 -7.75
C ALA A 145 2.82 2.19 -8.15
N GLY A 146 1.96 3.14 -8.58
CA GLY A 146 2.39 4.49 -8.92
C GLY A 146 3.03 5.21 -7.74
N ILE A 147 2.38 5.16 -6.57
CA ILE A 147 2.87 5.78 -5.34
C ILE A 147 4.25 5.21 -4.97
N PHE A 148 4.40 3.89 -4.90
CA PHE A 148 5.68 3.26 -4.58
C PHE A 148 6.76 3.57 -5.62
N THR A 149 6.41 3.62 -6.91
CA THR A 149 7.36 4.01 -7.96
C THR A 149 7.89 5.42 -7.72
N VAL A 150 7.00 6.37 -7.40
CA VAL A 150 7.41 7.75 -7.06
C VAL A 150 8.25 7.79 -5.79
N LEU A 151 7.88 7.05 -4.74
CA LEU A 151 8.64 7.01 -3.48
C LEU A 151 10.04 6.38 -3.65
N VAL A 152 10.16 5.31 -4.43
CA VAL A 152 11.45 4.69 -4.78
C VAL A 152 12.30 5.64 -5.61
N PHE A 153 11.70 6.36 -6.54
CA PHE A 153 12.41 7.37 -7.31
C PHE A 153 12.93 8.50 -6.41
N LEU A 154 12.08 9.03 -5.52
CA LEU A 154 12.47 10.03 -4.52
C LEU A 154 13.58 9.55 -3.59
N SER A 155 13.57 8.27 -3.19
CA SER A 155 14.56 7.76 -2.24
C SER A 155 15.97 7.70 -2.83
N ARG A 156 16.10 7.44 -4.13
CA ARG A 156 17.39 7.24 -4.81
C ARG A 156 17.91 8.47 -5.54
N ALA A 157 17.02 9.33 -6.04
CA ALA A 157 17.43 10.43 -6.89
C ALA A 157 17.94 11.62 -6.04
N GLY A 158 19.26 11.79 -5.99
CA GLY A 158 19.93 12.89 -5.29
C GLY A 158 19.33 14.29 -5.54
N PRO A 159 18.92 14.64 -6.77
CA PRO A 159 18.27 15.93 -7.07
C PRO A 159 16.92 16.18 -6.40
N PHE A 160 16.32 15.17 -5.74
CA PHE A 160 15.01 15.26 -5.09
C PHE A 160 15.11 15.15 -3.56
N ALA A 161 16.29 15.46 -3.00
CA ALA A 161 16.56 15.33 -1.57
C ALA A 161 15.59 16.17 -0.72
N THR A 162 15.23 17.38 -1.14
CA THR A 162 14.33 18.27 -0.40
C THR A 162 12.89 17.76 -0.44
N ALA A 163 12.42 17.28 -1.60
CA ALA A 163 11.12 16.61 -1.70
C ALA A 163 11.05 15.34 -0.82
N ARG A 164 12.12 14.52 -0.81
CA ARG A 164 12.23 13.34 0.04
C ARG A 164 12.16 13.71 1.51
N GLU A 165 12.92 14.72 1.94
CA GLU A 165 12.94 15.20 3.31
C GLU A 165 11.56 15.73 3.74
N LEU A 166 10.86 16.46 2.86
CA LEU A 166 9.50 16.93 3.12
C LEU A 166 8.53 15.76 3.34
N VAL A 167 8.58 14.73 2.49
CA VAL A 167 7.72 13.54 2.63
C VAL A 167 8.01 12.81 3.96
N ILE A 168 9.30 12.64 4.31
CA ILE A 168 9.70 12.04 5.58
C ILE A 168 9.22 12.90 6.76
N ASN A 169 9.38 14.22 6.70
CA ASN A 169 8.96 15.13 7.76
C ASN A 169 7.44 15.03 8.01
N VAL A 170 6.63 14.97 6.95
CA VAL A 170 5.17 14.75 7.06
C VAL A 170 4.85 13.42 7.76
N GLN A 171 5.54 12.34 7.38
CA GLN A 171 5.34 11.01 8.00
C GLN A 171 5.75 11.01 9.47
N VAL A 172 6.93 11.55 9.79
CA VAL A 172 7.44 11.64 11.17
C VAL A 172 6.54 12.54 12.01
N ARG A 173 6.02 13.63 11.46
CA ARG A 173 5.07 14.52 12.16
C ARG A 173 3.76 13.82 12.47
N PHE A 174 3.23 13.01 11.57
CA PHE A 174 2.09 12.17 11.85
C PHE A 174 2.37 11.19 13.01
N ILE A 175 3.51 10.49 13.00
CA ILE A 175 3.89 9.57 14.07
C ILE A 175 4.14 10.31 15.40
N ALA A 176 4.72 11.51 15.35
CA ALA A 176 4.95 12.34 16.54
C ALA A 176 3.64 12.73 17.24
N VAL A 177 2.60 13.08 16.47
CA VAL A 177 1.25 13.32 17.03
C VAL A 177 0.75 12.06 17.74
N MET A 178 0.97 10.87 17.18
CA MET A 178 0.59 9.62 17.83
C MET A 178 1.40 9.36 19.11
N TYR A 179 2.70 9.67 19.14
CA TYR A 179 3.49 9.60 20.36
C TYR A 179 2.94 10.51 21.46
N ASP A 180 2.54 11.73 21.10
CA ASP A 180 1.98 12.69 22.05
C ASP A 180 0.63 12.21 22.60
N VAL A 181 -0.25 11.71 21.73
CA VAL A 181 -1.57 11.14 22.12
C VAL A 181 -1.42 9.95 23.07
N PHE A 182 -0.41 9.09 22.86
CA PHE A 182 -0.14 7.92 23.69
C PHE A 182 0.80 8.22 24.89
N GLY A 183 1.22 9.48 25.07
CA GLY A 183 2.09 9.88 26.17
C GLY A 183 3.50 9.25 26.12
N VAL A 184 3.99 8.88 24.94
CA VAL A 184 5.31 8.24 24.78
C VAL A 184 6.42 9.28 25.06
N PRO A 185 7.29 9.05 26.07
CA PRO A 185 8.31 10.02 26.44
C PRO A 185 9.36 10.19 25.34
N PRO A 186 9.96 11.38 25.17
CA PRO A 186 10.94 11.64 24.11
C PRO A 186 12.10 10.64 24.04
N SER A 187 12.55 10.14 25.19
CA SER A 187 13.64 9.15 25.28
C SER A 187 13.30 7.77 24.70
N GLN A 188 12.02 7.47 24.49
CA GLN A 188 11.54 6.19 23.94
C GLN A 188 11.04 6.31 22.50
N ARG A 189 11.11 7.51 21.89
CA ARG A 189 10.65 7.74 20.52
C ARG A 189 11.70 7.26 19.52
N VAL A 190 11.28 6.42 18.58
CA VAL A 190 12.13 5.93 17.48
C VAL A 190 12.34 7.01 16.42
N PHE A 191 11.34 7.87 16.23
CA PHE A 191 11.40 8.98 15.28
C PHE A 191 11.36 10.32 16.01
N THR A 192 12.26 11.22 15.64
CA THR A 192 12.33 12.58 16.15
C THR A 192 12.01 13.58 15.05
N LEU A 193 11.34 14.67 15.41
CA LEU A 193 11.03 15.74 14.47
C LEU A 193 12.33 16.43 14.04
N GLY A 194 12.59 16.44 12.74
CA GLY A 194 13.61 17.29 12.14
C GLY A 194 13.10 18.71 11.89
N ASP A 195 13.99 19.56 11.36
CA ASP A 195 13.63 20.93 10.99
C ASP A 195 12.52 20.95 9.94
N PRO A 196 11.57 21.90 10.01
CA PRO A 196 10.55 22.07 8.98
C PRO A 196 11.21 22.33 7.62
N VAL A 197 10.74 21.63 6.58
CA VAL A 197 11.17 21.87 5.20
C VAL A 197 10.25 22.91 4.57
N PRO A 198 10.68 24.17 4.37
CA PRO A 198 9.83 25.18 3.76
C PRO A 198 9.62 24.90 2.27
N ALA A 199 8.38 25.05 1.81
CA ALA A 199 8.00 24.81 0.41
C ALA A 199 8.78 25.66 -0.59
N SER A 200 9.28 26.82 -0.18
CA SER A 200 10.12 27.71 -1.00
C SER A 200 11.49 27.11 -1.38
N ARG A 201 11.94 26.04 -0.71
CA ARG A 201 13.17 25.32 -1.04
C ARG A 201 12.98 24.25 -2.12
N LEU A 202 11.75 23.96 -2.52
CA LEU A 202 11.49 22.96 -3.56
C LEU A 202 11.85 23.52 -4.94
N SER A 203 12.63 22.76 -5.70
CA SER A 203 12.82 23.02 -7.11
C SER A 203 11.53 22.74 -7.91
N PRO A 204 11.36 23.29 -9.13
CA PRO A 204 10.19 23.01 -9.97
C PRO A 204 9.98 21.51 -10.27
N SER A 205 11.07 20.75 -10.44
CA SER A 205 11.02 19.30 -10.62
C SER A 205 10.53 18.58 -9.35
N GLU A 206 10.96 19.03 -8.18
CA GLU A 206 10.50 18.50 -6.89
C GLU A 206 9.03 18.83 -6.62
N THR A 207 8.59 20.04 -6.93
CA THR A 207 7.17 20.39 -6.89
C THR A 207 6.35 19.49 -7.83
N THR A 208 6.86 19.22 -9.03
CA THR A 208 6.17 18.37 -10.01
C THR A 208 6.02 16.93 -9.52
N ILE A 209 7.09 16.32 -9.00
CA ILE A 209 7.00 14.93 -8.52
C ILE A 209 6.10 14.80 -7.28
N LEU A 210 6.08 15.81 -6.41
CA LEU A 210 5.15 15.85 -5.27
C LEU A 210 3.71 16.04 -5.73
N ALA A 211 3.47 16.85 -6.77
CA ALA A 211 2.15 16.98 -7.37
C ALA A 211 1.68 15.64 -7.98
N VAL A 212 2.56 14.91 -8.67
CA VAL A 212 2.25 13.56 -9.18
C VAL A 212 1.90 12.60 -8.03
N LEU A 213 2.67 12.63 -6.93
CA LEU A 213 2.36 11.84 -5.74
C LEU A 213 0.97 12.19 -5.17
N GLY A 214 0.66 13.49 -5.06
CA GLY A 214 -0.65 13.97 -4.62
C GLY A 214 -1.80 13.50 -5.53
N VAL A 215 -1.63 13.60 -6.84
CA VAL A 215 -2.61 13.11 -7.83
C VAL A 215 -2.83 11.61 -7.67
N LEU A 216 -1.78 10.81 -7.50
CA LEU A 216 -1.91 9.36 -7.29
C LEU A 216 -2.68 9.01 -6.01
N VAL A 217 -2.46 9.75 -4.92
CA VAL A 217 -3.22 9.60 -3.67
C VAL A 217 -4.69 9.97 -3.87
N LEU A 218 -4.98 11.06 -4.57
CA LEU A 218 -6.35 11.48 -4.90
C LEU A 218 -7.05 10.45 -5.78
N TYR A 219 -6.36 9.90 -6.77
CA TYR A 219 -6.89 8.85 -7.63
C TYR A 219 -7.14 7.54 -6.87
N PHE A 220 -6.25 7.18 -5.93
CA PHE A 220 -6.49 6.05 -5.03
C PHE A 220 -7.77 6.25 -4.22
N ALA A 221 -7.93 7.42 -3.58
CA ALA A 221 -9.13 7.76 -2.82
C ALA A 221 -10.39 7.77 -3.71
N TYR A 222 -10.29 8.36 -4.91
CA TYR A 222 -11.40 8.39 -5.86
C TYR A 222 -11.79 6.99 -6.37
N SER A 223 -10.81 6.12 -6.61
CA SER A 223 -11.05 4.73 -6.99
C SER A 223 -11.78 3.95 -5.90
N MET A 224 -11.35 4.11 -4.64
CA MET A 224 -12.03 3.52 -3.49
C MET A 224 -13.46 4.06 -3.34
N TYR A 225 -13.65 5.37 -3.53
CA TYR A 225 -14.96 6.01 -3.50
C TYR A 225 -15.88 5.43 -4.56
N LEU A 226 -15.40 5.32 -5.80
CA LEU A 226 -16.14 4.69 -6.89
C LEU A 226 -16.45 3.22 -6.61
N GLY A 227 -15.55 2.50 -5.94
CA GLY A 227 -15.84 1.14 -5.48
C GLY A 227 -17.04 1.07 -4.54
N ALA A 228 -17.14 1.99 -3.59
CA ALA A 228 -18.30 2.06 -2.69
C ALA A 228 -19.57 2.41 -3.47
N ARG A 229 -19.50 3.40 -4.36
CA ARG A 229 -20.66 3.87 -5.14
C ARG A 229 -21.14 2.81 -6.15
N LEU A 230 -20.22 2.18 -6.88
CA LEU A 230 -20.52 1.35 -8.05
C LEU A 230 -20.66 -0.13 -7.73
N ASN A 231 -19.85 -0.66 -6.81
CA ASN A 231 -19.91 -2.08 -6.44
C ASN A 231 -20.87 -2.33 -5.29
N HIS A 232 -20.97 -1.37 -4.36
CA HIS A 232 -21.73 -1.50 -3.12
C HIS A 232 -23.02 -0.68 -3.10
N GLY A 233 -23.31 0.08 -4.16
CA GLY A 233 -24.51 0.93 -4.22
C GLY A 233 -24.55 2.02 -3.15
N ALA A 234 -23.42 2.32 -2.52
CA ALA A 234 -23.37 3.26 -1.41
C ALA A 234 -23.82 4.66 -1.83
N GLY A 235 -24.47 5.37 -0.91
CA GLY A 235 -24.69 6.82 -1.04
C GLY A 235 -23.39 7.62 -0.92
N VAL A 236 -23.43 8.92 -1.20
CA VAL A 236 -22.27 9.82 -1.10
C VAL A 236 -21.65 9.78 0.30
N THR A 237 -22.47 9.91 1.33
CA THR A 237 -22.01 9.94 2.73
C THR A 237 -21.37 8.63 3.15
N SER A 238 -21.99 7.49 2.81
CA SER A 238 -21.43 6.16 3.11
C SER A 238 -20.09 5.93 2.43
N ALA A 239 -19.99 6.31 1.14
CA ALA A 239 -18.74 6.24 0.41
C ALA A 239 -17.66 7.18 0.98
N ALA A 240 -18.02 8.39 1.42
CA ALA A 240 -17.08 9.29 2.08
C ALA A 240 -16.61 8.74 3.45
N LEU A 241 -17.51 8.16 4.23
CA LEU A 241 -17.18 7.52 5.51
C LEU A 241 -16.26 6.31 5.33
N SER A 242 -16.43 5.51 4.28
CA SER A 242 -15.54 4.40 3.99
C SER A 242 -14.14 4.86 3.57
N LEU A 243 -14.02 5.99 2.87
CA LEU A 243 -12.73 6.63 2.62
C LEU A 243 -12.09 7.16 3.89
N LEU A 244 -12.85 7.81 4.76
CA LEU A 244 -12.35 8.30 6.05
C LEU A 244 -11.84 7.14 6.89
N ALA A 245 -12.56 6.02 6.95
CA ALA A 245 -12.11 4.82 7.66
C ALA A 245 -10.78 4.28 7.10
N VAL A 246 -10.61 4.25 5.78
CA VAL A 246 -9.33 3.86 5.14
C VAL A 246 -8.23 4.87 5.46
N GLY A 247 -8.53 6.18 5.38
CA GLY A 247 -7.60 7.25 5.71
C GLY A 247 -7.15 7.24 7.17
N LEU A 248 -7.97 6.72 8.08
CA LEU A 248 -7.65 6.51 9.48
C LEU A 248 -6.93 5.18 9.76
N SER A 249 -6.81 4.28 8.77
CA SER A 249 -6.10 3.01 8.96
C SER A 249 -4.64 3.17 9.42
N PRO A 250 -3.84 4.18 8.99
CA PRO A 250 -2.50 4.39 9.53
C PRO A 250 -2.51 4.74 11.01
N VAL A 251 -3.53 5.45 11.49
CA VAL A 251 -3.71 5.77 12.93
C VAL A 251 -3.88 4.47 13.71
N LEU A 252 -4.75 3.57 13.24
CA LEU A 252 -4.97 2.26 13.87
C LEU A 252 -3.71 1.40 13.86
N TYR A 253 -2.96 1.41 12.76
CA TYR A 253 -1.70 0.67 12.65
C TYR A 253 -0.66 1.17 13.66
N VAL A 254 -0.41 2.49 13.70
CA VAL A 254 0.55 3.08 14.64
C VAL A 254 0.09 2.90 16.08
N ALA A 255 -1.20 3.12 16.37
CA ALA A 255 -1.75 2.87 17.70
C ALA A 255 -1.52 1.43 18.17
N ALA A 256 -1.83 0.43 17.33
CA ALA A 256 -1.61 -0.97 17.65
C ALA A 256 -0.12 -1.28 17.89
N LEU A 257 0.77 -0.73 17.07
CA LEU A 257 2.22 -0.87 17.24
C LEU A 257 2.69 -0.27 18.56
N LEU A 258 2.22 0.94 18.90
CA LEU A 258 2.58 1.62 20.15
C LEU A 258 2.12 0.80 21.35
N VAL A 259 0.86 0.38 21.39
CA VAL A 259 0.30 -0.46 22.46
C VAL A 259 1.10 -1.76 22.61
N TYR A 260 1.44 -2.42 21.51
CA TYR A 260 2.25 -3.63 21.53
C TYR A 260 3.66 -3.35 22.09
N SER A 261 4.31 -2.28 21.64
CA SER A 261 5.67 -1.93 22.02
C SER A 261 5.81 -1.43 23.47
N THR A 262 4.77 -0.83 24.03
CA THR A 262 4.75 -0.33 25.41
C THR A 262 4.20 -1.34 26.42
N GLY A 263 3.85 -2.57 25.97
CA GLY A 263 3.37 -3.65 26.82
C GLY A 263 1.89 -3.55 27.22
N GLY A 264 1.11 -2.67 26.61
CA GLY A 264 -0.30 -2.45 26.94
C GLY A 264 -1.26 -3.61 26.62
N LEU A 265 -0.78 -4.64 25.90
CA LEU A 265 -1.52 -5.87 25.60
C LEU A 265 -1.17 -7.06 26.52
N MET A 266 -0.40 -6.84 27.61
CA MET A 266 -0.19 -7.86 28.65
C MET A 266 -1.27 -7.77 29.75
N LEU A 267 -2.53 -7.97 29.36
CA LEU A 267 -3.66 -8.25 30.26
C LEU A 267 -4.36 -9.53 29.82
#